data_AF-A0A2E9Y3L4-F1
#
_entry.id   AF-A0A2E9Y3L4-F1
#
_cell.length_a   1.000
_cell.length_b   1.000
_cell.length_c   1.000
_cell.angle_alpha   90.00
_cell.angle_beta   90.00
_cell.angle_gamma   90.00
#
_symmetry.space_group_name_H-M   'P 1'
#
loop_
_entity.id
_entity.type
_entity.pdbx_description
1 polymer ?
#
loop_
_entity_poly.entity_id
_entity_poly.type
_entity_poly.pdbx_seq_one_letter_code
_entity_poly.pdbx_strand_id
1 'polypeptide(L)'
;MKTSAIAALVCVPTFLAFLTLQSTSIWAQDTEVSGALLRGLDKITARITTFVAPMGEEVRYGTLRIRAQTCRKRPPEETPEVAVFLEIDEERPGEEGRLPLFSGWMFASSPALSALEHPVYDVWVIDCSTTAEDSDLPDRLKSEYSDKARDSRE
;
A
#
# COMPACT_ATOMS: atom_id res chain seq x y z
N MET A 1 29.00 -26.82 -68.49
CA MET A 1 27.59 -26.61 -68.91
C MET A 1 26.83 -25.98 -67.75
N LYS A 2 26.21 -24.81 -68.02
CA LYS A 2 25.39 -23.95 -67.12
C LYS A 2 26.19 -23.16 -66.07
N THR A 3 26.77 -21.98 -66.32
CA THR A 3 26.19 -20.64 -66.62
C THR A 3 25.04 -20.22 -65.70
N SER A 4 25.28 -19.31 -64.74
CA SER A 4 24.92 -17.90 -64.90
C SER A 4 25.34 -17.07 -63.69
N ALA A 5 25.98 -15.94 -64.01
CA ALA A 5 26.32 -14.85 -63.13
C ALA A 5 25.07 -14.07 -62.71
N ILE A 6 25.09 -13.48 -61.50
CA ILE A 6 24.39 -12.23 -61.21
C ILE A 6 25.35 -11.38 -60.38
N ALA A 7 26.13 -10.57 -61.10
CA ALA A 7 26.68 -9.33 -60.59
C ALA A 7 25.57 -8.28 -60.68
N ALA A 8 25.25 -7.62 -59.57
CA ALA A 8 24.70 -6.27 -59.60
C ALA A 8 24.95 -5.62 -58.24
N LEU A 9 26.10 -4.93 -58.18
CA LEU A 9 26.27 -3.73 -57.38
C LEU A 9 25.08 -2.80 -57.69
N VAL A 10 24.11 -2.71 -56.78
CA VAL A 10 23.14 -1.63 -56.76
C VAL A 10 23.25 -0.96 -55.41
N CYS A 11 23.95 0.18 -55.44
CA CYS A 11 23.87 1.25 -54.48
C CYS A 11 22.40 1.60 -54.26
N VAL A 12 21.83 1.20 -53.12
CA VAL A 12 20.57 1.75 -52.64
C VAL A 12 20.86 2.48 -51.33
N PRO A 13 20.82 3.82 -51.31
CA PRO A 13 21.13 4.62 -50.12
C PRO A 13 19.92 4.67 -49.16
N THR A 14 19.28 3.54 -48.92
CA THR A 14 18.08 3.41 -48.06
C THR A 14 18.23 2.36 -46.98
N PHE A 15 19.47 2.12 -46.52
CA PHE A 15 19.72 1.35 -45.29
C PHE A 15 19.70 2.23 -44.02
N LEU A 16 19.24 3.48 -44.13
CA LEU A 16 19.17 4.48 -43.05
C LEU A 16 17.74 4.82 -42.58
N ALA A 17 16.72 4.12 -43.09
CA ALA A 17 15.32 4.34 -42.72
C ALA A 17 14.68 3.15 -41.95
N PHE A 18 15.50 2.18 -41.53
CA PHE A 18 15.10 1.13 -40.59
C PHE A 18 15.70 1.39 -39.21
N LEU A 19 15.71 2.66 -38.78
CA LEU A 19 15.91 3.03 -37.39
C LEU A 19 14.60 2.72 -36.68
N THR A 20 14.49 1.48 -36.23
CA THR A 20 13.42 0.98 -35.39
C THR A 20 13.18 1.94 -34.23
N LEU A 21 12.06 2.68 -34.27
CA LEU A 21 11.39 3.24 -33.10
C LEU A 21 11.05 2.06 -32.18
N GLN A 22 12.02 1.57 -31.42
CA GLN A 22 11.76 0.68 -30.30
C GLN A 22 11.21 1.58 -29.19
N SER A 23 9.90 1.77 -29.18
CA SER A 23 9.16 2.38 -28.07
C SER A 23 9.37 1.51 -26.83
N THR A 24 10.35 1.83 -26.00
CA THR A 24 10.48 1.22 -24.68
C THR A 24 9.41 1.80 -23.78
N SER A 25 8.31 1.06 -23.61
CA SER A 25 7.34 1.34 -22.56
C SER A 25 8.03 1.15 -21.21
N ILE A 26 8.13 2.21 -20.40
CA ILE A 26 8.48 2.10 -18.99
C ILE A 26 7.28 1.46 -18.29
N TRP A 27 7.44 0.23 -17.81
CA TRP A 27 6.46 -0.42 -16.95
C TRP A 27 6.67 0.07 -15.51
N ALA A 28 5.64 0.69 -14.93
CA ALA A 28 5.62 0.98 -13.50
C ALA A 28 5.58 -0.35 -12.73
N GLN A 29 6.50 -0.53 -11.77
CA GLN A 29 6.50 -1.70 -10.90
C GLN A 29 5.51 -1.46 -9.77
N ASP A 30 4.36 -2.12 -9.84
CA ASP A 30 3.41 -2.14 -8.73
C ASP A 30 3.98 -3.07 -7.65
N THR A 31 4.13 -2.55 -6.43
CA THR A 31 4.60 -3.37 -5.30
C THR A 31 3.44 -4.25 -4.86
N GLU A 32 3.65 -5.56 -4.71
CA GLU A 32 2.60 -6.46 -4.20
C GLU A 32 2.25 -6.09 -2.75
N VAL A 33 1.11 -5.40 -2.59
CA VAL A 33 0.55 -5.03 -1.29
C VAL A 33 -0.40 -6.13 -0.82
N SER A 34 -0.10 -6.73 0.33
CA SER A 34 -0.89 -7.83 0.91
C SER A 34 -1.95 -7.35 1.91
N GLY A 35 -1.78 -6.17 2.50
CA GLY A 35 -2.69 -5.67 3.52
C GLY A 35 -2.54 -4.19 3.81
N ALA A 36 -3.41 -3.66 4.66
CA ALA A 36 -3.32 -2.32 5.23
C ALA A 36 -2.97 -2.43 6.71
N LEU A 37 -1.92 -1.72 7.13
CA LEU A 37 -1.55 -1.57 8.53
C LEU A 37 -2.39 -0.44 9.13
N LEU A 38 -3.24 -0.79 10.09
CA LEU A 38 -4.18 0.11 10.73
C LEU A 38 -3.83 0.27 12.20
N ARG A 39 -4.21 1.41 12.76
CA ARG A 39 -4.14 1.68 14.20
C ARG A 39 -5.53 2.01 14.71
N GLY A 40 -5.91 1.31 15.78
CA GLY A 40 -7.15 1.55 16.51
C GLY A 40 -6.86 2.14 17.88
N LEU A 41 -7.65 3.13 18.30
CA LEU A 41 -7.74 3.62 19.67
C LEU A 41 -9.11 3.24 20.23
N ASP A 42 -9.13 2.53 21.35
CA ASP A 42 -10.33 2.42 22.18
C ASP A 42 -10.34 3.59 23.19
N LYS A 43 -11.31 4.49 23.05
CA LYS A 43 -11.47 5.70 23.88
C LYS A 43 -11.90 5.38 25.31
N ILE A 44 -12.52 4.23 25.54
CA ILE A 44 -12.99 3.80 26.85
C ILE A 44 -11.83 3.24 27.66
N THR A 45 -10.99 2.39 27.03
CA THR A 45 -9.83 1.79 27.70
C THR A 45 -8.53 2.58 27.53
N ALA A 46 -8.55 3.62 26.70
CA ALA A 46 -7.39 4.41 26.28
C ALA A 46 -6.25 3.54 25.68
N ARG A 47 -6.59 2.40 25.06
CA ARG A 47 -5.62 1.47 24.47
C ARG A 47 -5.48 1.70 22.98
N ILE A 48 -4.23 1.78 22.52
CA ILE A 48 -3.87 1.86 21.11
C ILE A 48 -3.34 0.49 20.66
N THR A 49 -3.92 -0.06 19.61
CA THR A 49 -3.49 -1.31 19.01
C THR A 49 -3.20 -1.11 17.54
N THR A 50 -2.15 -1.75 17.05
CA THR A 50 -1.85 -1.80 15.61
C THR A 50 -2.17 -3.20 15.12
N PHE A 51 -2.86 -3.32 14.00
CA PHE A 51 -3.28 -4.58 13.41
C PHE A 51 -3.31 -4.46 11.89
N VAL A 52 -3.20 -5.60 11.21
CA VAL A 52 -3.28 -5.65 9.76
C VAL A 52 -4.67 -6.09 9.31
N ALA A 53 -5.21 -5.37 8.33
CA ALA A 53 -6.36 -5.77 7.55
C ALA A 53 -5.88 -6.33 6.20
N PRO A 54 -5.96 -7.65 5.96
CA PRO A 54 -5.62 -8.23 4.66
C PRO A 54 -6.51 -7.68 3.55
N MET A 55 -5.97 -7.57 2.34
CA MET A 55 -6.72 -7.04 1.21
C MET A 55 -7.94 -7.92 0.88
N GLY A 56 -9.11 -7.31 0.82
CA GLY A 56 -10.38 -7.96 0.49
C GLY A 56 -10.98 -8.78 1.62
N GLU A 57 -10.31 -8.93 2.77
CA GLU A 57 -10.79 -9.68 3.93
C GLU A 57 -11.32 -8.76 5.03
N GLU A 58 -12.23 -9.31 5.85
CA GLU A 58 -12.81 -8.60 6.98
C GLU A 58 -12.05 -8.93 8.27
N VAL A 59 -11.59 -7.90 8.96
CA VAL A 59 -10.99 -8.01 10.29
C VAL A 59 -11.87 -7.38 11.35
N ARG A 60 -11.77 -7.90 12.57
CA ARG A 60 -12.55 -7.44 13.72
C ARG A 60 -11.71 -6.58 14.65
N TYR A 61 -12.24 -5.41 14.99
CA TYR A 61 -11.71 -4.57 16.07
C TYR A 61 -12.86 -4.13 16.98
N GLY A 62 -13.00 -4.79 18.14
CA GLY A 62 -14.16 -4.60 19.02
C GLY A 62 -15.47 -4.97 18.31
N THR A 63 -16.40 -4.02 18.23
CA THR A 63 -17.67 -4.16 17.48
C THR A 63 -17.52 -3.82 15.99
N LEU A 64 -16.38 -3.29 15.56
CA LEU A 64 -16.15 -2.90 14.17
C LEU A 64 -15.81 -4.13 13.31
N ARG A 65 -16.29 -4.10 12.07
CA ARG A 65 -15.89 -4.95 10.95
C ARG A 65 -15.22 -4.06 9.92
N ILE A 66 -13.94 -4.30 9.68
CA ILE A 66 -13.10 -3.44 8.85
C ILE A 66 -12.64 -4.24 7.66
N ARG A 67 -12.82 -3.70 6.46
CA ARG A 67 -12.38 -4.31 5.22
C ARG A 67 -11.53 -3.33 4.43
N ALA A 68 -10.30 -3.73 4.12
CA ALA A 68 -9.41 -2.97 3.25
C ALA A 68 -9.54 -3.46 1.82
N GLN A 69 -9.97 -2.58 0.92
CA GLN A 69 -10.18 -2.95 -0.49
C GLN A 69 -8.96 -2.65 -1.35
N THR A 70 -8.26 -1.56 -1.04
CA THR A 70 -7.12 -1.09 -1.83
C THR A 70 -6.18 -0.32 -0.94
N CYS A 71 -4.88 -0.55 -1.09
CA CYS A 71 -3.84 0.20 -0.41
C CYS A 71 -2.82 0.67 -1.45
N ARG A 72 -2.54 1.98 -1.48
CA ARG A 72 -1.61 2.62 -2.42
C ARG A 72 -0.52 3.33 -1.64
N LYS A 73 0.72 2.90 -1.85
CA LYS A 73 1.91 3.53 -1.29
C LYS A 73 2.67 4.24 -2.41
N ARG A 74 2.96 5.52 -2.23
CA ARG A 74 3.77 6.28 -3.20
C ARG A 74 5.24 5.85 -3.10
N PRO A 75 5.97 5.88 -4.23
CA PRO A 75 7.39 5.55 -4.25
C PRO A 75 8.21 6.64 -3.52
N PRO A 76 9.41 6.31 -3.03
CA PRO A 76 10.21 7.21 -2.19
C PRO A 76 10.75 8.44 -2.93
N GLU A 77 10.75 8.45 -4.28
CA GLU A 77 11.16 9.60 -5.09
C GLU A 77 10.12 10.73 -5.09
N GLU A 78 8.88 10.44 -4.69
CA GLU A 78 7.80 11.41 -4.53
C GLU A 78 7.55 11.70 -3.03
N THR A 79 6.72 12.71 -2.74
CA THR A 79 6.28 12.95 -1.35
C THR A 79 5.63 11.67 -0.78
N PRO A 80 6.16 11.11 0.33
CA PRO A 80 5.63 9.89 0.90
C PRO A 80 4.16 10.03 1.29
N GLU A 81 3.32 9.16 0.76
CA GLU A 81 1.89 9.11 1.06
C GLU A 81 1.41 7.67 0.98
N VAL A 82 0.51 7.30 1.89
CA VAL A 82 -0.19 6.02 1.86
C VAL A 82 -1.68 6.28 1.93
N ALA A 83 -2.41 5.83 0.91
CA ALA A 83 -3.85 5.98 0.82
C ALA A 83 -4.52 4.60 0.78
N VAL A 84 -5.52 4.38 1.63
CA VAL A 84 -6.25 3.10 1.72
C VAL A 84 -7.73 3.35 1.57
N PHE A 85 -8.38 2.60 0.70
CA PHE A 85 -9.84 2.55 0.65
C PHE A 85 -10.34 1.52 1.66
N LEU A 86 -11.11 1.99 2.64
CA LEU A 86 -11.63 1.20 3.74
C LEU A 86 -13.16 1.25 3.75
N GLU A 87 -13.76 0.12 4.08
CA GLU A 87 -15.16 0.00 4.45
C GLU A 87 -15.21 -0.48 5.90
N ILE A 88 -15.95 0.25 6.75
CA ILE A 88 -16.07 -0.05 8.17
C ILE A 88 -17.53 -0.01 8.56
N ASP A 89 -17.99 -1.15 9.11
CA ASP A 89 -19.32 -1.31 9.68
C ASP A 89 -19.23 -1.59 11.17
N GLU A 90 -20.28 -1.26 11.92
CA GLU A 90 -20.46 -1.70 13.29
C GLU A 90 -21.48 -2.83 13.38
N GLU A 91 -21.12 -3.90 14.10
CA GLU A 91 -22.00 -5.02 14.41
C GLU A 91 -22.14 -5.11 15.95
N ARG A 92 -23.27 -4.63 16.47
CA ARG A 92 -23.55 -4.58 17.91
C ARG A 92 -24.16 -5.89 18.40
N PRO A 93 -23.74 -6.41 19.58
CA PRO A 93 -24.36 -7.58 20.16
C PRO A 93 -25.85 -7.36 20.44
N GLY A 94 -26.70 -8.25 19.93
CA GLY A 94 -28.15 -8.22 20.17
C GLY A 94 -28.95 -7.31 19.25
N GLU A 95 -28.29 -6.57 18.36
CA GLU A 95 -28.95 -5.89 17.23
C GLU A 95 -28.82 -6.76 15.97
N GLU A 96 -29.86 -6.75 15.12
CA GLU A 96 -29.82 -7.46 13.84
C GLU A 96 -29.30 -6.54 12.74
N GLY A 97 -28.26 -6.99 12.05
CA GLY A 97 -27.65 -6.27 10.93
C GLY A 97 -26.34 -5.55 11.27
N ARG A 98 -25.85 -4.78 10.30
CA ARG A 98 -24.60 -4.02 10.37
C ARG A 98 -24.87 -2.57 10.02
N LEU A 99 -24.32 -1.65 10.80
CA LEU A 99 -24.44 -0.21 10.57
C LEU A 99 -23.18 0.28 9.83
N PRO A 100 -23.28 0.74 8.58
CA PRO A 100 -22.14 1.31 7.88
C PRO A 100 -21.70 2.62 8.54
N LEU A 101 -20.45 2.69 8.97
CA LEU A 101 -19.87 3.85 9.66
C LEU A 101 -18.94 4.65 8.75
N PHE A 102 -18.17 3.98 7.90
CA PHE A 102 -17.19 4.64 7.04
C PHE A 102 -17.04 3.89 5.71
N SER A 103 -16.98 4.63 4.62
CA SER A 103 -16.57 4.11 3.32
C SER A 103 -15.83 5.22 2.58
N GLY A 104 -14.53 5.05 2.36
CA GLY A 104 -13.73 6.11 1.77
C GLY A 104 -12.23 5.89 1.81
N TRP A 105 -11.51 6.88 1.28
CA TRP A 105 -10.05 6.92 1.27
C TRP A 105 -9.50 7.56 2.54
N MET A 106 -8.61 6.85 3.20
CA MET A 106 -7.93 7.29 4.40
C MET A 106 -6.44 7.45 4.12
N PHE A 107 -5.81 8.48 4.69
CA PHE A 107 -4.44 8.91 4.39
C PHE A 107 -3.54 8.80 5.62
N ALA A 108 -2.38 8.15 5.48
CA ALA A 108 -1.45 7.98 6.59
C ALA A 108 -0.76 9.29 7.00
N SER A 109 -0.48 10.18 6.04
CA SER A 109 0.18 11.46 6.34
C SER A 109 -0.73 12.44 7.09
N SER A 110 -2.04 12.34 6.84
CA SER A 110 -3.06 13.27 7.32
C SER A 110 -4.31 12.54 7.82
N PRO A 111 -4.23 11.76 8.91
CA PRO A 111 -5.37 10.97 9.40
C PRO A 111 -6.60 11.83 9.72
N ALA A 112 -6.39 13.05 10.21
CA ALA A 112 -7.48 13.96 10.57
C ALA A 112 -8.41 14.35 9.40
N LEU A 113 -8.00 14.10 8.15
CA LEU A 113 -8.84 14.39 6.97
C LEU A 113 -9.90 13.32 6.70
N SER A 114 -9.63 12.06 7.07
CA SER A 114 -10.52 10.95 6.72
C SER A 114 -10.33 9.71 7.62
N ALA A 115 -10.08 9.92 8.91
CA ALA A 115 -10.11 8.86 9.91
C ALA A 115 -11.56 8.50 10.26
N LEU A 116 -11.78 7.28 10.77
CA LEU A 116 -13.04 6.95 11.41
C LEU A 116 -13.03 7.56 12.82
N GLU A 117 -13.97 8.47 13.07
CA GLU A 117 -14.27 8.99 14.40
C GLU A 117 -15.57 8.36 14.93
N HIS A 118 -15.43 7.34 15.77
CA HIS A 118 -16.56 6.68 16.43
C HIS A 118 -16.60 7.07 17.93
N PRO A 119 -17.75 7.11 18.61
CA PRO A 119 -17.81 7.46 20.03
C PRO A 119 -16.93 6.60 20.95
N VAL A 120 -16.69 5.34 20.56
CA VAL A 120 -15.90 4.36 21.32
C VAL A 120 -14.52 4.11 20.70
N TYR A 121 -14.41 4.17 19.36
CA TYR A 121 -13.19 3.77 18.65
C TYR A 121 -12.72 4.88 17.72
N ASP A 122 -11.41 5.04 17.55
CA ASP A 122 -10.86 5.74 16.38
C ASP A 122 -10.02 4.76 15.58
N VAL A 123 -10.13 4.81 14.25
CA VAL A 123 -9.32 3.96 13.36
C VAL A 123 -8.68 4.84 12.30
N TRP A 124 -7.36 4.68 12.14
CA TRP A 124 -6.60 5.34 11.09
C TRP A 124 -5.56 4.43 10.42
N VAL A 125 -5.20 4.76 9.18
CA VAL A 125 -4.15 4.08 8.41
C VAL A 125 -2.78 4.50 8.91
N ILE A 126 -1.84 3.55 8.94
CA ILE A 126 -0.42 3.79 9.20
C ILE A 126 0.42 3.53 7.95
N ASP A 127 0.24 2.37 7.30
CA ASP A 127 1.02 1.98 6.12
C ASP A 127 0.29 0.88 5.31
N CYS A 128 0.85 0.49 4.17
CA CYS A 128 0.54 -0.76 3.49
C CYS A 128 1.45 -1.88 4.02
N SER A 129 0.85 -3.03 4.34
CA SER A 129 1.59 -4.26 4.62
C SER A 129 1.97 -4.93 3.29
N THR A 130 3.23 -5.28 3.15
CA THR A 130 3.71 -6.21 2.12
C THR A 130 4.08 -7.53 2.79
N THR A 131 4.00 -8.64 2.07
CA THR A 131 4.29 -9.99 2.62
C THR A 131 5.69 -10.09 3.27
N ALA A 132 6.60 -9.16 2.97
CA ALA A 132 7.93 -9.08 3.58
C ALA A 132 7.97 -8.40 4.96
N GLU A 133 7.00 -7.56 5.34
CA GLU A 133 7.06 -6.76 6.59
C GLU A 133 6.15 -7.29 7.71
N ASP A 134 5.27 -8.25 7.41
CA ASP A 134 4.21 -8.67 8.34
C ASP A 134 4.51 -9.94 9.16
N SER A 135 5.60 -10.65 8.85
CA SER A 135 5.95 -11.90 9.56
C SER A 135 6.84 -11.71 10.78
N ASP A 136 7.30 -10.47 11.06
CA ASP A 136 8.39 -10.21 12.02
C ASP A 136 8.18 -8.99 12.94
N LEU A 137 6.96 -8.77 13.47
CA LEU A 137 6.75 -7.82 14.58
C LEU A 137 6.52 -8.49 15.95
N PRO A 138 7.56 -9.06 16.58
CA PRO A 138 7.70 -9.07 18.03
C PRO A 138 8.37 -7.78 18.57
N ASP A 139 8.00 -7.44 19.80
CA ASP A 139 8.29 -6.28 20.68
C ASP A 139 9.74 -5.67 20.74
N ARG A 140 10.70 -6.10 19.91
CA ARG A 140 12.10 -5.65 20.00
C ARG A 140 12.43 -4.35 19.28
N LEU A 141 11.62 -3.91 18.33
CA LEU A 141 11.87 -2.65 17.57
C LEU A 141 11.74 -1.36 18.42
N LYS A 142 11.27 -1.45 19.66
CA LYS A 142 11.22 -0.30 20.58
C LYS A 142 12.55 -0.02 21.31
N SER A 143 13.40 -1.04 21.52
CA SER A 143 14.59 -0.87 22.37
C SER A 143 15.80 -0.31 21.62
N GLU A 144 16.05 -0.79 20.41
CA GLU A 144 17.27 -0.45 19.68
C GLU A 144 17.25 0.95 19.04
N TYR A 145 16.07 1.47 18.67
CA TYR A 145 15.92 2.84 18.18
C TYR A 145 16.07 3.88 19.31
N SER A 146 15.64 3.55 20.53
CA SER A 146 15.78 4.44 21.69
C SER A 146 17.22 4.54 22.19
N ASP A 147 18.02 3.48 22.05
CA ASP A 147 19.41 3.50 22.52
C ASP A 147 20.36 4.20 21.55
N LYS A 148 20.12 4.12 20.23
CA LYS A 148 20.98 4.73 19.21
C LYS A 148 20.85 6.25 19.11
N ALA A 149 19.70 6.82 19.50
CA ALA A 149 19.48 8.27 19.55
C ALA A 149 20.13 8.96 20.77
N ARG A 150 20.58 8.17 21.76
CA ARG A 150 21.28 8.66 22.96
C ARG A 150 22.79 8.76 22.76
N ASP A 151 23.36 7.86 21.96
CA ASP A 151 24.80 7.83 21.60
C ASP A 151 25.22 8.95 20.64
N SER A 152 24.27 9.54 19.91
CA SER A 152 24.53 10.63 18.95
C SER A 152 24.54 12.04 19.58
N ARG A 153 24.52 12.11 20.91
CA ARG A 153 24.51 13.37 21.69
C ARG A 153 25.72 13.54 22.62
N GLU A 154 26.69 12.63 22.58
CA GLU A 154 28.05 12.75 23.15
C GLU A 154 29.09 12.86 22.02
#